data_AF-A0A3D3VVC9-F1
#
_entry.id   AF-A0A3D3VVC9-F1
#
_cell.length_a   1.000
_cell.length_b   1.000
_cell.length_c   1.000
_cell.angle_alpha   90.00
_cell.angle_beta   90.00
_cell.angle_gamma   90.00
#
_symmetry.space_group_name_H-M   'P 1'
#
loop_
_entity.id
_entity.type
_entity.pdbx_description
1 polymer ?
#
loop_
_entity_poly.entity_id
_entity_poly.type
_entity_poly.pdbx_seq_one_letter_code
_entity_poly.pdbx_strand_id
1 'polypeptide(L)'
;MRRVVITGMGVVSPIANGREEYWRSLKEGRNGVGSITLFDPADYSVRIAAEVRDFDPENWMERKEARRADRVIQFAVAASDMAVNDASLDVDSLDPDRFGVFIGSGEGGISTMYEGMKVLLEKGPSRVGPFCVPMMLSNMPAAYVAIRFGARGPNICVVTACATATHTMGEAFHTIVRDDADIILTGGTEAAISPVAVAGFAAMKALSTRNDDPLHASRPFDVDRDGFVMGEGAGVIVFEELEHAKRRGARIFAEVKGFGSTCDAYHITAPDPEGNGPAKAMLQAVNKAGWELDEVDLINAHGTSTSLNDTMESSAINRAFGEHAGKTLVHSTKSMIGHTLGAAGALESIAA
;
A
#
# COMPACT_ATOMS: atom_id res chain seq x y z
N MET A 1 18.08 -13.10 -17.70
CA MET A 1 17.45 -12.09 -16.83
C MET A 1 17.16 -12.76 -15.50
N ARG A 2 17.52 -12.14 -14.37
CA ARG A 2 17.24 -12.71 -13.04
C ARG A 2 15.73 -12.78 -12.82
N ARG A 3 15.23 -13.85 -12.22
CA ARG A 3 13.80 -14.06 -11.96
C ARG A 3 13.50 -13.68 -10.51
N VAL A 4 12.38 -13.01 -10.28
CA VAL A 4 12.00 -12.51 -8.96
C VAL A 4 10.81 -13.29 -8.44
N VAL A 5 10.93 -13.81 -7.23
CA VAL A 5 9.89 -14.56 -6.55
C VAL A 5 9.49 -13.89 -5.25
N ILE A 6 8.28 -14.19 -4.79
CA ILE A 6 7.78 -13.79 -3.48
C ILE A 6 8.02 -14.93 -2.51
N THR A 7 8.79 -14.66 -1.45
CA THR A 7 9.14 -15.67 -0.44
C THR A 7 8.53 -15.44 0.93
N GLY A 8 8.00 -14.25 1.22
CA GLY A 8 7.22 -13.97 2.42
C GLY A 8 6.41 -12.69 2.32
N MET A 9 5.40 -12.57 3.17
CA MET A 9 4.50 -11.42 3.18
C MET A 9 4.10 -11.05 4.61
N GLY A 10 3.98 -9.75 4.87
CA GLY A 10 3.53 -9.21 6.14
C GLY A 10 2.48 -8.14 5.94
N VAL A 11 1.50 -8.12 6.85
CA VAL A 11 0.26 -7.34 6.71
C VAL A 11 -0.08 -6.65 8.01
N VAL A 12 -0.40 -5.37 7.92
CA VAL A 12 -1.15 -4.60 8.91
C VAL A 12 -2.32 -3.96 8.16
N SER A 13 -3.56 -4.28 8.53
CA SER A 13 -4.74 -3.83 7.79
C SER A 13 -5.96 -3.59 8.69
N PRO A 14 -7.00 -2.90 8.19
CA PRO A 14 -8.22 -2.65 8.96
C PRO A 14 -9.01 -3.89 9.38
N ILE A 15 -8.76 -5.03 8.73
CA ILE A 15 -9.50 -6.28 8.98
C ILE A 15 -8.67 -7.33 9.74
N ALA A 16 -7.34 -7.20 9.72
CA ALA A 16 -6.40 -8.18 10.26
C ALA A 16 -4.95 -7.70 10.28
N ASN A 17 -4.16 -8.23 11.21
CA ASN A 17 -2.69 -8.17 11.19
C ASN A 17 -2.14 -9.59 10.96
N GLY A 18 -1.17 -9.73 10.05
CA GLY A 18 -0.59 -11.00 9.62
C GLY A 18 -1.26 -11.64 8.39
N ARG A 19 -0.46 -12.30 7.54
CA ARG A 19 -0.87 -12.89 6.25
C ARG A 19 -2.06 -13.85 6.37
N GLU A 20 -2.01 -14.78 7.32
CA GLU A 20 -3.01 -15.84 7.44
C GLU A 20 -4.37 -15.30 7.90
N GLU A 21 -4.37 -14.40 8.89
CA GLU A 21 -5.59 -13.77 9.37
C GLU A 21 -6.19 -12.83 8.33
N TYR A 22 -5.34 -12.11 7.60
CA TYR A 22 -5.79 -11.27 6.48
C TYR A 22 -6.49 -12.09 5.41
N TRP A 23 -5.86 -13.19 4.96
CA TRP A 23 -6.48 -14.09 3.99
C TRP A 23 -7.79 -14.70 4.48
N ARG A 24 -7.86 -15.11 5.76
CA ARG A 24 -9.10 -15.60 6.36
C ARG A 24 -10.20 -14.53 6.33
N SER A 25 -9.87 -13.31 6.75
CA SER A 25 -10.80 -12.18 6.81
C SER A 25 -11.33 -11.78 5.44
N LEU A 26 -10.49 -11.81 4.40
CA LEU A 26 -10.89 -11.55 3.01
C LEU A 26 -11.91 -12.58 2.52
N LYS A 27 -11.67 -13.88 2.78
CA LYS A 27 -12.62 -14.95 2.41
C LYS A 27 -13.96 -14.87 3.14
N GLU A 28 -13.93 -14.37 4.38
CA GLU A 28 -15.13 -14.14 5.19
C GLU A 28 -15.89 -12.86 4.79
N GLY A 29 -15.33 -12.01 3.92
CA GLY A 29 -15.92 -10.73 3.56
C GLY A 29 -15.93 -9.73 4.73
N ARG A 30 -14.97 -9.82 5.65
CA ARG A 30 -14.91 -8.96 6.85
C ARG A 30 -14.77 -7.50 6.43
N ASN A 31 -15.58 -6.62 7.01
CA ASN A 31 -15.55 -5.19 6.72
C ASN A 31 -14.79 -4.43 7.82
N GLY A 32 -13.75 -3.67 7.43
CA GLY A 32 -12.94 -2.83 8.31
C GLY A 32 -13.47 -1.40 8.50
N VAL A 33 -14.47 -0.99 7.72
CA VAL A 33 -15.04 0.36 7.76
C VAL A 33 -15.88 0.57 9.01
N GLY A 34 -15.67 1.69 9.69
CA GLY A 34 -16.45 2.11 10.84
C GLY A 34 -16.37 3.62 11.07
N SER A 35 -16.90 4.09 12.19
CA SER A 35 -16.71 5.48 12.63
C SER A 35 -15.25 5.76 12.94
N ILE A 36 -14.78 6.96 12.63
CA ILE A 36 -13.45 7.44 13.00
C ILE A 36 -13.36 7.49 14.53
N THR A 37 -12.30 6.91 15.08
CA THR A 37 -11.97 6.92 16.52
C THR A 37 -10.63 7.57 16.82
N LEU A 38 -9.77 7.78 15.80
CA LEU A 38 -8.45 8.38 15.96
C LEU A 38 -8.46 9.86 16.34
N PHE A 39 -9.57 10.58 16.08
CA PHE A 39 -9.81 11.96 16.49
C PHE A 39 -11.32 12.23 16.57
N ASP A 40 -11.73 13.38 17.12
CA ASP A 40 -13.15 13.78 17.15
C ASP A 40 -13.62 14.28 15.76
N PRO A 41 -14.51 13.54 15.07
CA PRO A 41 -14.93 13.89 13.73
C PRO A 41 -16.26 14.68 13.71
N ALA A 42 -16.76 15.20 14.85
CA ALA A 42 -18.09 15.81 14.94
C ALA A 42 -18.35 16.92 13.90
N ASP A 43 -17.37 17.78 13.67
CA ASP A 43 -17.46 18.90 12.73
C ASP A 43 -17.11 18.54 11.27
N TYR A 44 -16.86 17.25 10.99
CA TYR A 44 -16.46 16.77 9.66
C TYR A 44 -17.67 16.29 8.85
N SER A 45 -17.65 16.59 7.56
CA SER A 45 -18.64 16.04 6.60
C SER A 45 -18.49 14.52 6.42
N VAL A 46 -17.31 13.98 6.70
CA VAL A 46 -16.98 12.56 6.66
C VAL A 46 -16.47 12.13 8.02
N ARG A 47 -17.09 11.09 8.58
CA ARG A 47 -16.89 10.60 9.96
C ARG A 47 -16.60 9.11 10.00
N ILE A 48 -16.29 8.53 8.85
CA ILE A 48 -16.06 7.09 8.66
C ILE A 48 -14.69 6.86 8.03
N ALA A 49 -14.05 5.77 8.41
CA ALA A 49 -12.77 5.32 7.86
C ALA A 49 -12.57 3.81 8.12
N ALA A 50 -11.58 3.22 7.47
CA ALA A 50 -11.10 1.87 7.74
C ALA A 50 -9.81 1.94 8.57
N GLU A 51 -9.96 2.05 9.89
CA GLU A 51 -8.85 2.14 10.85
C GLU A 51 -8.25 0.76 11.14
N VAL A 52 -6.93 0.68 11.31
CA VAL A 52 -6.28 -0.54 11.83
C VAL A 52 -6.62 -0.66 13.32
N ARG A 53 -7.26 -1.78 13.67
CA ARG A 53 -7.68 -2.09 15.05
C ARG A 53 -6.68 -3.01 15.75
N ASP A 54 -6.69 -2.98 17.08
CA ASP A 54 -5.92 -3.88 17.95
C ASP A 54 -4.42 -3.95 17.59
N PHE A 55 -3.84 -2.79 17.24
CA PHE A 55 -2.43 -2.65 16.90
C PHE A 55 -1.66 -1.97 18.02
N ASP A 56 -0.68 -2.68 18.59
CA ASP A 56 0.27 -2.14 19.57
C ASP A 56 1.69 -2.15 18.97
N PRO A 57 2.29 -0.97 18.69
CA PRO A 57 3.64 -0.90 18.14
C PRO A 57 4.72 -1.46 19.07
N GLU A 58 4.47 -1.57 20.38
CA GLU A 58 5.43 -2.13 21.34
C GLU A 58 5.68 -3.64 21.13
N ASN A 59 4.84 -4.32 20.33
CA ASN A 59 5.09 -5.72 19.92
C ASN A 59 6.26 -5.85 18.92
N TRP A 60 6.65 -4.76 18.25
CA TRP A 60 7.70 -4.77 17.22
C TRP A 60 8.82 -3.76 17.49
N MET A 61 8.55 -2.73 18.26
CA MET A 61 9.49 -1.64 18.53
C MET A 61 9.66 -1.44 20.03
N GLU A 62 10.87 -1.05 20.45
CA GLU A 62 11.07 -0.60 21.82
C GLU A 62 10.19 0.62 22.12
N ARG A 63 9.56 0.68 23.31
CA ARG A 63 8.62 1.75 23.69
C ARG A 63 9.12 3.16 23.37
N LYS A 64 10.41 3.42 23.59
CA LYS A 64 11.03 4.73 23.33
C LYS A 64 11.11 5.05 21.84
N GLU A 65 11.37 4.04 21.02
CA GLU A 65 11.43 4.14 19.57
C GLU A 65 10.02 4.30 18.98
N ALA A 66 9.06 3.49 19.44
CA ALA A 66 7.66 3.57 19.03
C ALA A 66 7.08 4.99 19.21
N ARG A 67 7.38 5.64 20.34
CA ARG A 67 6.97 7.04 20.62
C ARG A 67 7.66 8.10 19.75
N ARG A 68 8.76 7.75 19.10
CA ARG A 68 9.55 8.61 18.20
C ARG A 68 9.39 8.21 16.74
N ALA A 69 8.38 7.40 16.44
CA ALA A 69 7.98 6.97 15.12
C ALA A 69 6.54 7.41 14.88
N ASP A 70 6.26 7.94 13.70
CA ASP A 70 4.88 8.14 13.26
C ASP A 70 4.21 6.77 13.03
N ARG A 71 2.88 6.72 13.09
CA ARG A 71 2.09 5.50 12.89
C ARG A 71 2.40 4.81 11.56
N VAL A 72 2.71 5.57 10.51
CA VAL A 72 3.14 5.03 9.21
C VAL A 72 4.45 4.22 9.31
N ILE A 73 5.40 4.67 10.15
CA ILE A 73 6.66 3.96 10.39
C ILE A 73 6.39 2.69 11.20
N GLN A 74 5.54 2.80 12.23
CA GLN A 74 5.18 1.65 13.08
C GLN A 74 4.56 0.51 12.26
N PHE A 75 3.64 0.82 11.34
CA PHE A 75 3.05 -0.16 10.46
C PHE A 75 4.06 -0.83 9.53
N ALA A 76 4.96 -0.05 8.92
CA ALA A 76 6.00 -0.59 8.04
C ALA A 76 6.96 -1.54 8.77
N VAL A 77 7.38 -1.19 9.99
CA VAL A 77 8.24 -2.04 10.82
C VAL A 77 7.52 -3.36 11.15
N ALA A 78 6.28 -3.28 11.65
CA ALA A 78 5.51 -4.47 11.99
C ALA A 78 5.25 -5.39 10.79
N ALA A 79 4.85 -4.82 9.64
CA ALA A 79 4.65 -5.58 8.41
C ALA A 79 5.96 -6.19 7.90
N SER A 80 7.09 -5.50 8.03
CA SER A 80 8.39 -6.01 7.61
C SER A 80 8.88 -7.16 8.50
N ASP A 81 8.71 -7.07 9.82
CA ASP A 81 8.98 -8.19 10.73
C ASP A 81 8.15 -9.42 10.37
N MET A 82 6.85 -9.23 10.11
CA MET A 82 5.97 -10.32 9.69
C MET A 82 6.43 -10.93 8.37
N ALA A 83 6.85 -10.12 7.39
CA ALA A 83 7.33 -10.58 6.09
C ALA A 83 8.65 -11.36 6.18
N VAL A 84 9.61 -10.87 6.96
CA VAL A 84 10.90 -11.53 7.23
C VAL A 84 10.68 -12.89 7.92
N ASN A 85 9.79 -12.92 8.93
CA ASN A 85 9.43 -14.15 9.63
C ASN A 85 8.71 -15.15 8.72
N ASP A 86 7.73 -14.71 7.93
CA ASP A 86 7.00 -15.57 6.97
C ASP A 86 7.94 -16.13 5.89
N ALA A 87 8.96 -15.35 5.48
CA ALA A 87 10.00 -15.81 4.55
C ALA A 87 11.04 -16.74 5.17
N SER A 88 11.03 -16.92 6.50
CA SER A 88 12.08 -17.63 7.25
C SER A 88 13.47 -17.14 6.86
N LEU A 89 13.64 -15.82 6.76
CA LEU A 89 14.92 -15.20 6.44
C LEU A 89 15.80 -15.13 7.69
N ASP A 90 16.96 -15.79 7.63
CA ASP A 90 18.03 -15.58 8.60
C ASP A 90 18.84 -14.34 8.18
N VAL A 91 18.39 -13.17 8.64
CA VAL A 91 18.94 -11.85 8.28
C VAL A 91 20.43 -11.76 8.58
N ASP A 92 20.91 -12.38 9.66
CA ASP A 92 22.32 -12.33 10.07
C ASP A 92 23.24 -13.11 9.12
N SER A 93 22.67 -14.05 8.35
CA SER A 93 23.39 -14.84 7.35
C SER A 93 23.42 -14.21 5.95
N LEU A 94 22.64 -13.16 5.72
CA LEU A 94 22.54 -12.49 4.42
C LEU A 94 23.77 -11.63 4.14
N ASP A 95 24.08 -11.42 2.86
CA ASP A 95 24.96 -10.33 2.47
C ASP A 95 24.18 -9.00 2.63
N PRO A 96 24.55 -8.13 3.59
CA PRO A 96 23.79 -6.92 3.85
C PRO A 96 23.84 -5.94 2.68
N ASP A 97 24.88 -5.96 1.84
CA ASP A 97 25.00 -5.09 0.66
C ASP A 97 24.10 -5.54 -0.50
N ARG A 98 23.58 -6.78 -0.42
CA ARG A 98 22.64 -7.37 -1.38
C ARG A 98 21.22 -7.43 -0.85
N PHE A 99 20.97 -6.88 0.34
CA PHE A 99 19.68 -6.80 0.98
C PHE A 99 19.18 -5.36 0.99
N GLY A 100 18.14 -5.08 0.20
CA GLY A 100 17.56 -3.74 0.03
C GLY A 100 16.20 -3.56 0.70
N VAL A 101 15.74 -2.29 0.76
CA VAL A 101 14.44 -1.92 1.32
C VAL A 101 13.76 -0.87 0.46
N PHE A 102 12.59 -1.21 -0.09
CA PHE A 102 11.81 -0.39 -0.99
C PHE A 102 10.41 -0.23 -0.41
N ILE A 103 10.19 0.76 0.45
CA ILE A 103 8.89 0.99 1.08
C ILE A 103 8.45 2.42 0.81
N GLY A 104 7.32 2.57 0.12
CA GLY A 104 6.72 3.85 -0.18
C GLY A 104 5.60 4.23 0.79
N SER A 105 5.37 5.53 0.93
CA SER A 105 4.19 6.11 1.59
C SER A 105 3.77 7.34 0.81
N GLY A 106 2.46 7.49 0.56
CA GLY A 106 1.92 8.60 -0.22
C GLY A 106 2.04 9.92 0.54
N GLU A 107 1.65 9.92 1.82
CA GLU A 107 1.53 11.14 2.62
C GLU A 107 2.58 11.23 3.75
N GLY A 108 3.38 10.17 3.95
CA GLY A 108 4.37 10.11 5.02
C GLY A 108 3.73 10.25 6.41
N GLY A 109 4.48 10.82 7.35
CA GLY A 109 3.99 11.09 8.70
C GLY A 109 3.15 12.38 8.75
N ILE A 110 2.04 12.41 8.01
CA ILE A 110 1.14 13.57 7.92
C ILE A 110 0.58 13.97 9.30
N SER A 111 0.35 12.99 10.18
CA SER A 111 -0.08 13.22 11.56
C SER A 111 1.00 13.96 12.36
N THR A 112 2.26 13.54 12.24
CA THR A 112 3.41 14.26 12.82
C THR A 112 3.52 15.67 12.26
N MET A 113 3.40 15.85 10.95
CA MET A 113 3.44 17.18 10.32
C MET A 113 2.37 18.10 10.91
N TYR A 114 1.13 17.61 11.01
CA TYR A 114 0.00 18.36 11.55
C TYR A 114 0.20 18.78 13.00
N GLU A 115 0.62 17.86 13.88
CA GLU A 115 0.90 18.18 15.28
C GLU A 115 2.13 19.09 15.43
N GLY A 116 3.15 18.92 14.60
CA GLY A 116 4.31 19.80 14.55
C GLY A 116 3.92 21.24 14.19
N MET A 117 3.01 21.41 13.23
CA MET A 117 2.48 22.73 12.85
C MET A 117 1.69 23.38 13.99
N LYS A 118 0.84 22.62 14.70
CA LYS A 118 0.10 23.13 15.86
C LYS A 118 1.06 23.63 16.94
N VAL A 119 2.08 22.84 17.28
CA VAL A 119 3.11 23.25 18.25
C VAL A 119 3.85 24.51 17.80
N LEU A 120 4.20 24.61 16.51
CA LEU A 120 4.87 25.78 15.95
C LEU A 120 4.01 27.05 16.10
N LEU A 121 2.73 26.98 15.75
CA LEU A 121 1.82 28.13 15.77
C LEU A 121 1.45 28.55 17.21
N GLU A 122 1.21 27.59 18.10
CA GLU A 122 0.77 27.86 19.47
C GLU A 122 1.93 28.21 20.41
N LYS A 123 3.11 27.62 20.21
CA LYS A 123 4.21 27.64 21.18
C LYS A 123 5.55 28.11 20.61
N GLY A 124 5.62 28.35 19.30
CA GLY A 124 6.81 28.84 18.62
C GLY A 124 7.82 27.76 18.23
N PRO A 125 8.80 28.11 17.36
CA PRO A 125 9.70 27.15 16.72
C PRO A 125 10.62 26.39 17.69
N SER A 126 10.98 26.99 18.83
CA SER A 126 11.84 26.34 19.84
C SER A 126 11.17 25.16 20.55
N ARG A 127 9.86 24.96 20.35
CA ARG A 127 9.08 23.86 20.96
C ARG A 127 8.81 22.70 20.02
N VAL A 128 9.13 22.82 18.73
CA VAL A 128 9.04 21.72 17.77
C VAL A 128 10.07 20.65 18.14
N GLY A 129 9.63 19.41 18.27
CA GLY A 129 10.49 18.31 18.69
C GLY A 129 11.58 17.98 17.65
N PRO A 130 12.78 17.55 18.08
CA PRO A 130 13.89 17.23 17.18
C PRO A 130 13.59 16.04 16.25
N PHE A 131 12.59 15.22 16.57
CA PHE A 131 12.15 14.09 15.76
C PHE A 131 11.06 14.44 14.74
N CYS A 132 10.60 15.69 14.66
CA CYS A 132 9.54 16.10 13.72
C CYS A 132 9.89 15.73 12.27
N VAL A 133 11.11 16.06 11.82
CA VAL A 133 11.58 15.74 10.46
C VAL A 133 11.67 14.22 10.22
N PRO A 134 12.42 13.44 11.01
CA PRO A 134 12.53 12.00 10.78
C PRO A 134 11.24 11.21 11.05
N MET A 135 10.21 11.82 11.64
CA MET A 135 8.88 11.20 11.77
C MET A 135 7.96 11.55 10.59
N MET A 136 8.11 12.71 9.95
CA MET A 136 7.17 13.16 8.90
C MET A 136 7.56 12.75 7.47
N LEU A 137 8.84 12.53 7.19
CA LEU A 137 9.31 12.26 5.82
C LEU A 137 8.83 10.90 5.29
N SER A 138 8.32 10.86 4.05
CA SER A 138 7.77 9.65 3.43
C SER A 138 8.76 8.49 3.27
N ASN A 139 10.07 8.77 3.23
CA ASN A 139 11.10 7.73 3.10
C ASN A 139 11.52 7.10 4.43
N MET A 140 11.04 7.61 5.56
CA MET A 140 11.43 7.12 6.89
C MET A 140 10.99 5.68 7.16
N PRO A 141 9.81 5.19 6.72
CA PRO A 141 9.47 3.77 6.80
C PRO A 141 10.57 2.85 6.24
N ALA A 142 11.07 3.13 5.03
CA ALA A 142 12.15 2.36 4.42
C ALA A 142 13.48 2.47 5.20
N ALA A 143 13.79 3.65 5.74
CA ALA A 143 15.01 3.87 6.53
C ALA A 143 14.98 3.10 7.86
N TYR A 144 13.87 3.14 8.60
CA TYR A 144 13.70 2.42 9.87
C TYR A 144 13.78 0.91 9.66
N VAL A 145 13.13 0.39 8.62
CA VAL A 145 13.19 -1.04 8.28
C VAL A 145 14.62 -1.45 7.90
N ALA A 146 15.35 -0.63 7.15
CA ALA A 146 16.74 -0.94 6.82
C ALA A 146 17.66 -0.95 8.05
N ILE A 147 17.52 0.03 8.95
CA ILE A 147 18.26 0.07 10.22
C ILE A 147 17.96 -1.17 11.05
N ARG A 148 16.68 -1.55 11.14
CA ARG A 148 16.22 -2.71 11.92
C ARG A 148 16.86 -4.02 11.46
N PHE A 149 16.93 -4.26 10.16
CA PHE A 149 17.42 -5.51 9.60
C PHE A 149 18.87 -5.44 9.08
N GLY A 150 19.59 -4.35 9.35
CA GLY A 150 20.97 -4.19 8.86
C GLY A 150 21.09 -4.19 7.33
N ALA A 151 20.03 -3.87 6.61
CA ALA A 151 19.97 -3.88 5.15
C ALA A 151 20.74 -2.68 4.57
N ARG A 152 21.86 -2.95 3.89
CA ARG A 152 22.79 -1.96 3.33
C ARG A 152 22.71 -1.84 1.81
N GLY A 153 21.96 -2.73 1.16
CA GLY A 153 21.64 -2.63 -0.26
C GLY A 153 20.78 -1.40 -0.58
N PRO A 154 20.28 -1.29 -1.82
CA PRO A 154 19.53 -0.11 -2.24
C PRO A 154 18.31 0.17 -1.34
N ASN A 155 18.15 1.42 -0.92
CA ASN A 155 17.06 1.90 -0.07
C ASN A 155 16.31 3.02 -0.80
N ILE A 156 15.06 2.75 -1.22
CA ILE A 156 14.29 3.65 -2.08
C ILE A 156 12.87 3.82 -1.54
N CYS A 157 12.38 5.06 -1.59
CA CYS A 157 10.98 5.39 -1.35
C CYS A 157 10.42 6.08 -2.61
N VAL A 158 9.51 5.39 -3.30
CA VAL A 158 8.73 6.00 -4.39
C VAL A 158 7.48 6.65 -3.77
N VAL A 159 7.09 7.82 -4.27
CA VAL A 159 5.88 8.53 -3.82
C VAL A 159 5.07 8.93 -5.04
N THR A 160 3.97 8.22 -5.27
CA THR A 160 3.07 8.41 -6.41
C THR A 160 1.61 8.21 -6.00
N ALA A 161 1.20 8.83 -4.89
CA ALA A 161 -0.14 8.75 -4.32
C ALA A 161 -0.64 7.29 -4.18
N CYS A 162 -1.81 6.96 -4.71
CA CYS A 162 -2.45 5.64 -4.62
C CYS A 162 -1.62 4.51 -5.27
N ALA A 163 -0.76 4.83 -6.23
CA ALA A 163 0.09 3.86 -6.93
C ALA A 163 1.43 3.61 -6.22
N THR A 164 1.70 4.28 -5.09
CA THR A 164 2.99 4.27 -4.40
C THR A 164 3.54 2.87 -4.16
N ALA A 165 2.78 1.98 -3.50
CA ALA A 165 3.23 0.60 -3.28
C ALA A 165 3.51 -0.15 -4.60
N THR A 166 2.61 -0.06 -5.58
CA THR A 166 2.75 -0.77 -6.86
C THR A 166 4.00 -0.31 -7.61
N HIS A 167 4.26 0.99 -7.67
CA HIS A 167 5.48 1.52 -8.28
C HIS A 167 6.73 1.17 -7.48
N THR A 168 6.65 1.21 -6.15
CA THR A 168 7.75 0.81 -5.27
C THR A 168 8.15 -0.64 -5.51
N MET A 169 7.18 -1.55 -5.62
CA MET A 169 7.41 -2.96 -5.96
C MET A 169 7.93 -3.14 -7.39
N GLY A 170 7.45 -2.36 -8.35
CA GLY A 170 7.97 -2.34 -9.71
C GLY A 170 9.46 -1.98 -9.78
N GLU A 171 9.90 -0.97 -9.02
CA GLU A 171 11.31 -0.61 -8.92
C GLU A 171 12.14 -1.65 -8.17
N ALA A 172 11.60 -2.29 -7.14
CA ALA A 172 12.26 -3.40 -6.46
C ALA A 172 12.46 -4.60 -7.41
N PHE A 173 11.43 -4.95 -8.17
CA PHE A 173 11.49 -5.99 -9.20
C PHE A 173 12.62 -5.69 -10.21
N HIS A 174 12.66 -4.48 -10.75
CA HIS A 174 13.71 -4.08 -11.70
C HIS A 174 15.11 -4.05 -11.09
N THR A 175 15.24 -3.71 -9.81
CA THR A 175 16.52 -3.69 -9.09
C THR A 175 17.11 -5.10 -8.96
N ILE A 176 16.30 -6.11 -8.60
CA ILE A 176 16.77 -7.51 -8.58
C ILE A 176 17.06 -8.01 -9.99
N VAL A 177 16.19 -7.70 -10.96
CA VAL A 177 16.36 -8.08 -12.38
C VAL A 177 17.70 -7.56 -12.96
N ARG A 178 18.11 -6.35 -12.57
CA ARG A 178 19.37 -5.70 -12.97
C ARG A 178 20.60 -6.19 -12.20
N ASP A 179 20.42 -7.13 -11.28
CA ASP A 179 21.47 -7.67 -10.43
C ASP A 179 22.05 -6.67 -9.41
N ASP A 180 21.26 -5.72 -8.95
CA ASP A 180 21.69 -4.74 -7.93
C ASP A 180 21.41 -5.22 -6.48
N ALA A 181 20.54 -6.21 -6.30
CA ALA A 181 20.21 -6.83 -5.01
C ALA A 181 19.79 -8.30 -5.19
N ASP A 182 19.87 -9.10 -4.12
CA ASP A 182 19.36 -10.48 -4.09
C ASP A 182 18.00 -10.57 -3.39
N ILE A 183 17.80 -9.76 -2.36
CA ILE A 183 16.56 -9.67 -1.59
C ILE A 183 16.19 -8.19 -1.44
N ILE A 184 14.91 -7.87 -1.58
CA ILE A 184 14.37 -6.55 -1.26
C ILE A 184 13.08 -6.73 -0.44
N LEU A 185 13.01 -6.11 0.73
CA LEU A 185 11.73 -5.89 1.42
C LEU A 185 10.99 -4.78 0.69
N THR A 186 9.88 -5.09 0.03
CA THR A 186 9.17 -4.13 -0.81
C THR A 186 7.68 -4.03 -0.51
N GLY A 187 7.10 -2.83 -0.67
CA GLY A 187 5.66 -2.63 -0.52
C GLY A 187 5.31 -1.18 -0.24
N GLY A 188 4.36 -0.97 0.65
CA GLY A 188 3.97 0.38 1.06
C GLY A 188 3.20 0.43 2.36
N THR A 189 3.13 1.63 2.93
CA THR A 189 2.45 1.92 4.18
C THR A 189 1.76 3.27 4.12
N GLU A 190 0.66 3.43 4.85
CA GLU A 190 -0.01 4.71 5.04
C GLU A 190 -0.73 4.77 6.39
N ALA A 191 -0.70 5.94 7.02
CA ALA A 191 -1.46 6.25 8.25
C ALA A 191 -2.09 7.65 8.14
N ALA A 192 -2.84 7.89 7.05
CA ALA A 192 -3.34 9.21 6.70
C ALA A 192 -4.67 9.61 7.38
N ILE A 193 -5.28 8.72 8.18
CA ILE A 193 -6.52 9.01 8.90
C ILE A 193 -6.22 10.02 10.01
N SER A 194 -6.23 11.30 9.63
CA SER A 194 -5.86 12.44 10.45
C SER A 194 -6.80 13.62 10.16
N PRO A 195 -6.93 14.57 11.10
CA PRO A 195 -7.76 15.76 10.92
C PRO A 195 -7.54 16.47 9.57
N VAL A 196 -6.28 16.73 9.21
CA VAL A 196 -5.95 17.50 8.01
C VAL A 196 -6.24 16.73 6.72
N ALA A 197 -5.93 15.42 6.68
CA ALA A 197 -6.14 14.64 5.46
C ALA A 197 -7.64 14.38 5.22
N VAL A 198 -8.40 14.02 6.26
CA VAL A 198 -9.85 13.83 6.13
C VAL A 198 -10.53 15.13 5.67
N ALA A 199 -10.15 16.28 6.24
CA ALA A 199 -10.67 17.57 5.79
C ALA A 199 -10.30 17.87 4.32
N GLY A 200 -9.05 17.63 3.92
CA GLY A 200 -8.58 17.88 2.55
C GLY A 200 -9.29 17.02 1.50
N PHE A 201 -9.35 15.70 1.74
CA PHE A 201 -10.02 14.76 0.82
C PHE A 201 -11.54 14.98 0.80
N ALA A 202 -12.16 15.36 1.92
CA ALA A 202 -13.57 15.75 1.95
C ALA A 202 -13.83 17.05 1.17
N ALA A 203 -12.95 18.05 1.26
CA ALA A 203 -13.09 19.32 0.55
C ALA A 203 -13.02 19.15 -0.98
N MET A 204 -12.22 18.20 -1.47
CA MET A 204 -12.20 17.82 -2.89
C MET A 204 -13.34 16.86 -3.29
N LYS A 205 -14.24 16.50 -2.36
CA LYS A 205 -15.38 15.59 -2.57
C LYS A 205 -14.97 14.20 -3.07
N ALA A 206 -13.81 13.71 -2.62
CA ALA A 206 -13.34 12.38 -3.00
C ALA A 206 -13.81 11.26 -2.06
N LEU A 207 -14.19 11.61 -0.83
CA LEU A 207 -14.62 10.68 0.20
C LEU A 207 -16.13 10.42 0.15
N SER A 208 -16.52 9.17 0.45
CA SER A 208 -17.92 8.83 0.69
C SER A 208 -18.46 9.60 1.90
N THR A 209 -19.70 10.07 1.80
CA THR A 209 -20.38 10.83 2.87
C THR A 209 -21.45 10.01 3.59
N ARG A 210 -21.48 8.70 3.34
CA ARG A 210 -22.43 7.73 3.89
C ARG A 210 -22.17 7.38 5.36
N ASN A 211 -22.19 8.41 6.19
CA ASN A 211 -21.88 8.34 7.62
C ASN A 211 -22.90 7.49 8.41
N ASP A 212 -24.13 7.40 7.92
CA ASP A 212 -25.24 6.65 8.49
C ASP A 212 -25.18 5.14 8.20
N ASP A 213 -24.42 4.74 7.18
CA ASP A 213 -24.26 3.35 6.77
C ASP A 213 -22.79 3.02 6.37
N PRO A 214 -21.85 3.07 7.34
CA PRO A 214 -20.42 2.84 7.08
C PRO A 214 -20.13 1.47 6.47
N LEU A 215 -20.87 0.44 6.88
CA LEU A 215 -20.65 -0.95 6.45
C LEU A 215 -20.94 -1.17 4.96
N HIS A 216 -21.63 -0.24 4.31
CA HIS A 216 -21.83 -0.29 2.87
C HIS A 216 -21.24 0.94 2.17
N ALA A 217 -20.45 1.78 2.82
CA ALA A 217 -19.91 2.99 2.19
C ALA A 217 -18.92 2.66 1.06
N SER A 218 -17.98 1.74 1.29
CA SER A 218 -17.06 1.26 0.24
C SER A 218 -17.76 0.19 -0.61
N ARG A 219 -18.27 0.61 -1.77
CA ARG A 219 -19.01 -0.24 -2.72
C ARG A 219 -18.46 -0.10 -4.15
N PRO A 220 -17.24 -0.59 -4.42
CA PRO A 220 -16.63 -0.49 -5.74
C PRO A 220 -17.57 -1.05 -6.83
N PHE A 221 -17.66 -0.33 -7.95
CA PHE A 221 -18.48 -0.65 -9.13
C PHE A 221 -20.00 -0.59 -8.93
N ASP A 222 -20.50 -0.37 -7.70
CA ASP A 222 -21.93 -0.22 -7.43
C ASP A 222 -22.49 1.09 -8.01
N VAL A 223 -23.75 1.09 -8.45
CA VAL A 223 -24.39 2.26 -9.07
C VAL A 223 -24.54 3.44 -8.10
N ASP A 224 -24.66 3.16 -6.80
CA ASP A 224 -24.89 4.16 -5.73
C ASP A 224 -23.59 4.57 -5.02
N ARG A 225 -22.42 4.27 -5.59
CA ARG A 225 -21.13 4.68 -5.04
C ARG A 225 -20.94 6.20 -5.08
N ASP A 226 -20.45 6.78 -3.99
CA ASP A 226 -20.40 8.24 -3.79
C ASP A 226 -19.00 8.77 -3.41
N GLY A 227 -17.98 7.92 -3.41
CA GLY A 227 -16.62 8.30 -3.03
C GLY A 227 -15.87 7.14 -2.37
N PHE A 228 -14.56 7.27 -2.20
CA PHE A 228 -13.79 6.24 -1.51
C PHE A 228 -13.91 6.38 0.01
N VAL A 229 -13.72 5.28 0.74
CA VAL A 229 -13.55 5.31 2.20
C VAL A 229 -12.07 5.29 2.52
N MET A 230 -11.54 6.27 3.25
CA MET A 230 -10.12 6.31 3.61
C MET A 230 -9.76 5.16 4.54
N GLY A 231 -8.65 4.46 4.25
CA GLY A 231 -8.09 3.42 5.11
C GLY A 231 -6.64 3.70 5.49
N GLU A 232 -6.10 2.90 6.40
CA GLU A 232 -4.69 2.90 6.78
C GLU A 232 -4.14 1.46 6.85
N GLY A 233 -2.81 1.31 6.85
CA GLY A 233 -2.16 0.00 6.99
C GLY A 233 -0.79 -0.08 6.34
N ALA A 234 -0.28 -1.31 6.22
CA ALA A 234 0.95 -1.62 5.50
C ALA A 234 0.92 -3.04 4.93
N GLY A 235 1.45 -3.18 3.72
CA GLY A 235 1.82 -4.46 3.14
C GLY A 235 3.31 -4.45 2.82
N VAL A 236 4.03 -5.48 3.25
CA VAL A 236 5.44 -5.69 2.89
C VAL A 236 5.62 -7.11 2.38
N ILE A 237 6.32 -7.24 1.27
CA ILE A 237 6.58 -8.48 0.55
C ILE A 237 8.09 -8.66 0.43
N VAL A 238 8.56 -9.88 0.64
CA VAL A 238 9.94 -10.25 0.37
C VAL A 238 10.06 -10.62 -1.10
N PHE A 239 10.62 -9.72 -1.91
CA PHE A 239 11.08 -10.04 -3.25
C PHE A 239 12.47 -10.62 -3.18
N GLU A 240 12.68 -11.76 -3.82
CA GLU A 240 13.93 -12.48 -3.77
C GLU A 240 14.28 -13.06 -5.13
N GLU A 241 15.56 -13.10 -5.46
CA GLU A 241 15.98 -13.76 -6.68
C GLU A 241 15.80 -15.28 -6.61
N LEU A 242 15.26 -15.86 -7.68
CA LEU A 242 14.85 -17.26 -7.71
C LEU A 242 15.94 -18.26 -7.30
N GLU A 243 17.15 -18.14 -7.83
CA GLU A 243 18.22 -19.08 -7.49
C GLU A 243 18.75 -18.84 -6.08
N HIS A 244 18.73 -17.60 -5.58
CA HIS A 244 18.96 -17.30 -4.16
C HIS A 244 17.92 -17.99 -3.26
N ALA A 245 16.62 -17.83 -3.56
CA ALA A 245 15.52 -18.47 -2.86
C ALA A 245 15.65 -20.00 -2.85
N LYS A 246 15.97 -20.61 -4.00
CA LYS A 246 16.20 -22.05 -4.11
C LYS A 246 17.37 -22.54 -3.27
N ARG A 247 18.50 -21.82 -3.28
CA ARG A 247 19.71 -22.22 -2.52
C ARG A 247 19.44 -22.32 -1.02
N ARG A 248 18.62 -21.43 -0.47
CA ARG A 248 18.22 -21.47 0.96
C ARG A 248 16.96 -22.32 1.23
N GLY A 249 16.37 -22.96 0.21
CA GLY A 249 15.17 -23.78 0.37
C GLY A 249 13.91 -22.97 0.73
N ALA A 250 13.81 -21.72 0.26
CA ALA A 250 12.68 -20.85 0.57
C ALA A 250 11.35 -21.41 0.04
N ARG A 251 10.27 -21.17 0.80
CA ARG A 251 8.92 -21.28 0.25
C ARG A 251 8.74 -20.17 -0.80
N ILE A 252 8.23 -20.53 -1.97
CA ILE A 252 7.91 -19.58 -3.05
C ILE A 252 6.39 -19.54 -3.22
N PHE A 253 5.80 -18.35 -3.09
CA PHE A 253 4.37 -18.13 -3.27
C PHE A 253 4.01 -17.93 -4.73
N ALA A 254 4.75 -17.05 -5.40
CA ALA A 254 4.53 -16.69 -6.80
C ALA A 254 5.82 -16.12 -7.41
N GLU A 255 5.84 -16.00 -8.74
CA GLU A 255 6.84 -15.25 -9.49
C GLU A 255 6.25 -13.91 -9.93
N VAL A 256 7.02 -12.82 -9.77
CA VAL A 256 6.64 -11.51 -10.30
C VAL A 256 7.08 -11.46 -11.76
N LYS A 257 6.12 -11.41 -12.69
CA LYS A 257 6.42 -11.55 -14.12
C LYS A 257 6.58 -10.23 -14.86
N GLY A 258 5.84 -9.20 -14.48
CA GLY A 258 5.81 -7.94 -15.24
C GLY A 258 5.32 -6.77 -14.42
N PHE A 259 5.71 -5.56 -14.86
CA PHE A 259 5.32 -4.29 -14.27
C PHE A 259 5.11 -3.25 -15.37
N GLY A 260 3.96 -2.60 -15.37
CA GLY A 260 3.59 -1.54 -16.30
C GLY A 260 3.29 -0.24 -15.57
N SER A 261 3.71 0.89 -16.14
CA SER A 261 3.42 2.22 -15.59
C SER A 261 3.32 3.23 -16.72
N THR A 262 2.33 4.12 -16.60
CA THR A 262 2.00 5.16 -17.57
C THR A 262 1.54 6.42 -16.86
N CYS A 263 1.44 7.52 -17.59
CA CYS A 263 0.86 8.77 -17.11
C CYS A 263 -0.26 9.19 -18.07
N ASP A 264 -1.43 9.53 -17.52
CA ASP A 264 -2.57 10.02 -18.30
C ASP A 264 -2.27 11.37 -18.97
N ALA A 265 -1.41 12.18 -18.35
CA ALA A 265 -1.13 13.56 -18.77
C ALA A 265 -2.41 14.39 -19.01
N TYR A 266 -3.44 14.15 -18.20
CA TYR A 266 -4.81 14.67 -18.40
C TYR A 266 -5.20 15.69 -17.33
N HIS A 267 -5.35 15.26 -16.07
CA HIS A 267 -5.73 16.12 -14.94
C HIS A 267 -4.99 15.65 -13.68
N ILE A 268 -4.80 16.56 -12.72
CA ILE A 268 -4.05 16.27 -11.47
C ILE A 268 -4.76 15.30 -10.52
N THR A 269 -6.04 14.96 -10.76
CA THR A 269 -6.89 14.19 -9.82
C THR A 269 -7.99 13.40 -10.52
N ALA A 270 -8.61 13.95 -11.56
CA ALA A 270 -9.54 13.20 -12.40
C ALA A 270 -8.76 12.28 -13.37
N PRO A 271 -9.15 11.01 -13.52
CA PRO A 271 -8.53 10.13 -14.51
C PRO A 271 -8.92 10.53 -15.93
N ASP A 272 -8.13 10.13 -16.93
CA ASP A 272 -8.56 10.21 -18.34
C ASP A 272 -9.86 9.39 -18.51
N PRO A 273 -11.00 9.99 -18.88
CA PRO A 273 -12.28 9.28 -18.97
C PRO A 273 -12.27 8.13 -19.99
N GLU A 274 -11.35 8.16 -20.96
CA GLU A 274 -11.18 7.09 -21.95
C GLU A 274 -10.38 5.88 -21.41
N GLY A 275 -9.75 6.01 -20.24
CA GLY A 275 -8.98 4.93 -19.61
C GLY A 275 -7.75 4.49 -20.39
N ASN A 276 -7.20 5.35 -21.26
CA ASN A 276 -6.09 4.97 -22.14
C ASN A 276 -4.80 4.66 -21.37
N GLY A 277 -4.50 5.44 -20.34
CA GLY A 277 -3.32 5.22 -19.49
C GLY A 277 -3.37 3.85 -18.81
N PRO A 278 -4.38 3.59 -17.95
CA PRO A 278 -4.51 2.31 -17.26
C PRO A 278 -4.57 1.11 -18.21
N ALA A 279 -5.27 1.22 -19.35
CA ALA A 279 -5.27 0.15 -20.36
C ALA A 279 -3.85 -0.15 -20.88
N LYS A 280 -3.06 0.88 -21.19
CA LYS A 280 -1.67 0.72 -21.63
C LYS A 280 -0.78 0.19 -20.50
N ALA A 281 -0.98 0.60 -19.25
CA ALA A 281 -0.22 0.07 -18.12
C ALA A 281 -0.47 -1.43 -17.94
N MET A 282 -1.72 -1.90 -18.01
CA MET A 282 -2.05 -3.33 -17.97
C MET A 282 -1.40 -4.08 -19.13
N LEU A 283 -1.55 -3.59 -20.36
CA LEU A 283 -0.92 -4.21 -21.54
C LEU A 283 0.61 -4.24 -21.43
N GLN A 284 1.25 -3.20 -20.91
CA GLN A 284 2.70 -3.21 -20.67
C GLN A 284 3.11 -4.29 -19.66
N ALA A 285 2.35 -4.46 -18.57
CA ALA A 285 2.64 -5.47 -17.56
C ALA A 285 2.52 -6.89 -18.15
N VAL A 286 1.42 -7.18 -18.86
CA VAL A 286 1.17 -8.47 -19.54
C VAL A 286 2.25 -8.75 -20.60
N ASN A 287 2.55 -7.78 -21.47
CA ASN A 287 3.57 -7.94 -22.50
C ASN A 287 4.97 -8.19 -21.91
N LYS A 288 5.33 -7.50 -20.82
CA LYS A 288 6.62 -7.72 -20.12
C LYS A 288 6.66 -9.05 -19.39
N ALA A 289 5.51 -9.55 -18.93
CA ALA A 289 5.38 -10.90 -18.38
C ALA A 289 5.58 -11.99 -19.44
N GLY A 290 5.45 -11.64 -20.72
CA GLY A 290 5.46 -12.59 -21.84
C GLY A 290 4.20 -13.45 -21.85
N TRP A 291 3.09 -12.89 -21.37
CA TRP A 291 1.79 -13.55 -21.31
C TRP A 291 0.90 -13.10 -22.45
N GLU A 292 0.00 -13.98 -22.87
CA GLU A 292 -1.18 -13.64 -23.65
C GLU A 292 -2.28 -13.08 -22.73
N LEU A 293 -3.21 -12.30 -23.30
CA LEU A 293 -4.28 -11.67 -22.52
C LEU A 293 -5.21 -12.69 -21.87
N ASP A 294 -5.38 -13.86 -22.49
CA ASP A 294 -6.25 -14.93 -21.99
C ASP A 294 -5.63 -15.75 -20.84
N GLU A 295 -4.35 -15.55 -20.53
CA GLU A 295 -3.68 -16.12 -19.36
C GLU A 295 -3.94 -15.31 -18.07
N VAL A 296 -4.63 -14.17 -18.15
CA VAL A 296 -5.00 -13.37 -16.97
C VAL A 296 -6.36 -13.81 -16.43
N ASP A 297 -6.31 -14.56 -15.33
CA ASP A 297 -7.50 -15.10 -14.64
C ASP A 297 -8.19 -14.05 -13.74
N LEU A 298 -7.41 -13.22 -13.05
CA LEU A 298 -7.88 -12.31 -12.00
C LEU A 298 -7.23 -10.92 -12.14
N ILE A 299 -8.05 -9.89 -12.00
CA ILE A 299 -7.63 -8.51 -11.77
C ILE A 299 -8.13 -8.08 -10.38
N ASN A 300 -7.21 -7.87 -9.45
CA ASN A 300 -7.48 -7.08 -8.26
C ASN A 300 -7.45 -5.60 -8.64
N ALA A 301 -8.64 -5.04 -8.87
CA ALA A 301 -8.81 -3.71 -9.42
C ALA A 301 -8.42 -2.61 -8.42
N HIS A 302 -8.10 -1.43 -8.95
CA HIS A 302 -7.98 -0.24 -8.14
C HIS A 302 -9.32 0.08 -7.46
N GLY A 303 -10.45 -0.03 -8.14
CA GLY A 303 -11.82 -0.08 -7.62
C GLY A 303 -12.04 0.74 -6.35
N THR A 304 -11.93 2.06 -6.45
CA THR A 304 -11.94 2.97 -5.30
C THR A 304 -13.32 3.32 -4.78
N SER A 305 -14.40 2.86 -5.44
CA SER A 305 -15.78 3.29 -5.13
C SER A 305 -16.05 4.76 -5.48
N THR A 306 -15.21 5.38 -6.31
CA THR A 306 -15.51 6.70 -6.88
C THR A 306 -16.22 6.55 -8.22
N SER A 307 -17.12 7.49 -8.54
CA SER A 307 -17.89 7.43 -9.80
C SER A 307 -16.97 7.46 -11.02
N LEU A 308 -15.93 8.31 -10.99
CA LEU A 308 -14.97 8.48 -12.08
C LEU A 308 -14.06 7.25 -12.23
N ASN A 309 -13.40 6.80 -11.16
CA ASN A 309 -12.45 5.68 -11.25
C ASN A 309 -13.10 4.41 -11.76
N ASP A 310 -14.16 3.95 -11.09
CA ASP A 310 -14.67 2.61 -11.35
C ASP A 310 -15.28 2.50 -12.75
N THR A 311 -15.85 3.60 -13.27
CA THR A 311 -16.31 3.69 -14.67
C THR A 311 -15.14 3.66 -15.63
N MET A 312 -14.12 4.48 -15.39
CA MET A 312 -12.93 4.57 -16.23
C MET A 312 -12.15 3.25 -16.25
N GLU A 313 -11.96 2.64 -15.09
CA GLU A 313 -11.22 1.39 -14.93
C GLU A 313 -11.94 0.22 -15.61
N SER A 314 -13.28 0.16 -15.50
CA SER A 314 -14.08 -0.81 -16.26
C SER A 314 -13.88 -0.63 -17.76
N SER A 315 -13.87 0.62 -18.26
CA SER A 315 -13.59 0.92 -19.66
C SER A 315 -12.15 0.55 -20.06
N ALA A 316 -11.17 0.79 -19.19
CA ALA A 316 -9.77 0.46 -19.41
C ALA A 316 -9.54 -1.06 -19.49
N ILE A 317 -10.18 -1.85 -18.62
CA ILE A 317 -10.12 -3.31 -18.66
C ILE A 317 -10.73 -3.83 -19.97
N ASN A 318 -11.92 -3.36 -20.35
CA ASN A 318 -12.53 -3.73 -21.63
C ASN A 318 -11.65 -3.35 -22.82
N ARG A 319 -11.00 -2.18 -22.77
CA ARG A 319 -10.09 -1.71 -23.81
C ARG A 319 -8.81 -2.55 -23.90
N ALA A 320 -8.25 -2.98 -22.77
CA ALA A 320 -7.03 -3.78 -22.73
C ALA A 320 -7.28 -5.25 -23.11
N PHE A 321 -8.33 -5.86 -22.56
CA PHE A 321 -8.59 -7.30 -22.67
C PHE A 321 -9.57 -7.67 -23.79
N GLY A 322 -10.26 -6.69 -24.40
CA GLY A 322 -11.18 -6.94 -25.52
C GLY A 322 -12.25 -7.98 -25.18
N GLU A 323 -12.41 -8.98 -26.04
CA GLU A 323 -13.37 -10.08 -25.81
C GLU A 323 -13.07 -10.91 -24.54
N HIS A 324 -11.82 -10.92 -24.07
CA HIS A 324 -11.44 -11.65 -22.84
C HIS A 324 -11.90 -10.93 -21.57
N ALA A 325 -12.19 -9.62 -21.63
CA ALA A 325 -12.61 -8.85 -20.46
C ALA A 325 -13.85 -9.46 -19.75
N GLY A 326 -14.76 -10.07 -20.50
CA GLY A 326 -15.95 -10.75 -19.95
C GLY A 326 -15.67 -12.11 -19.29
N LYS A 327 -14.45 -12.63 -19.40
CA LYS A 327 -14.01 -13.92 -18.81
C LYS A 327 -13.05 -13.73 -17.64
N THR A 328 -12.33 -12.61 -17.58
CA THR A 328 -11.45 -12.27 -16.45
C THR A 328 -12.26 -11.93 -15.21
N LEU A 329 -11.91 -12.53 -14.07
CA LEU A 329 -12.50 -12.17 -12.79
C LEU A 329 -11.97 -10.81 -12.35
N VAL A 330 -12.88 -9.92 -11.93
CA VAL A 330 -12.52 -8.59 -11.42
C VAL A 330 -13.16 -8.41 -10.06
N HIS A 331 -12.36 -8.03 -9.07
CA HIS A 331 -12.83 -7.69 -7.73
C HIS A 331 -12.06 -6.47 -7.21
N SER A 332 -12.52 -5.87 -6.11
CA SER A 332 -11.77 -4.85 -5.37
C SER A 332 -11.82 -5.15 -3.88
N THR A 333 -10.65 -5.43 -3.31
CA THR A 333 -10.51 -5.65 -1.87
C THR A 333 -10.71 -4.37 -1.04
N LYS A 334 -10.69 -3.19 -1.68
CA LYS A 334 -11.02 -1.91 -1.03
C LYS A 334 -12.46 -1.85 -0.50
N SER A 335 -13.35 -2.72 -1.00
CA SER A 335 -14.68 -2.95 -0.40
C SER A 335 -14.60 -3.34 1.08
N MET A 336 -13.53 -4.04 1.49
CA MET A 336 -13.32 -4.54 2.86
C MET A 336 -12.36 -3.66 3.67
N ILE A 337 -11.27 -3.20 3.05
CA ILE A 337 -10.19 -2.47 3.75
C ILE A 337 -10.23 -0.95 3.54
N GLY A 338 -11.21 -0.42 2.81
CA GLY A 338 -11.19 0.96 2.33
C GLY A 338 -10.02 1.20 1.37
N HIS A 339 -9.70 2.47 1.12
CA HIS A 339 -8.56 2.86 0.30
C HIS A 339 -7.40 3.28 1.19
N THR A 340 -6.43 2.38 1.36
CA THR A 340 -5.22 2.60 2.17
C THR A 340 -4.12 3.41 1.45
N LEU A 341 -4.52 4.28 0.52
CA LEU A 341 -3.68 5.19 -0.27
C LEU A 341 -2.35 4.54 -0.72
N GLY A 342 -1.20 5.01 -0.21
CA GLY A 342 0.11 4.52 -0.61
C GLY A 342 0.40 3.06 -0.26
N ALA A 343 -0.34 2.45 0.67
CA ALA A 343 -0.22 1.03 1.03
C ALA A 343 -1.06 0.09 0.14
N ALA A 344 -2.03 0.63 -0.60
CA ALA A 344 -3.08 -0.12 -1.29
C ALA A 344 -2.51 -1.25 -2.18
N GLY A 345 -1.60 -0.91 -3.09
CA GLY A 345 -1.02 -1.87 -4.03
C GLY A 345 -0.33 -3.08 -3.37
N ALA A 346 0.29 -2.90 -2.20
CA ALA A 346 0.93 -4.01 -1.49
C ALA A 346 -0.09 -4.92 -0.80
N LEU A 347 -1.07 -4.34 -0.11
CA LEU A 347 -2.17 -5.11 0.52
C LEU A 347 -3.03 -5.84 -0.53
N GLU A 348 -3.21 -5.24 -1.71
CA GLU A 348 -3.91 -5.84 -2.84
C GLU A 348 -3.12 -6.98 -3.49
N SER A 349 -1.79 -6.83 -3.62
CA SER A 349 -0.94 -7.89 -4.16
C SER A 349 -0.85 -9.10 -3.23
N ILE A 350 -0.92 -8.91 -1.91
CA ILE A 350 -0.97 -10.00 -0.92
C ILE A 350 -2.35 -10.69 -0.92
N ALA A 351 -3.40 -9.98 -1.33
CA ALA A 351 -4.77 -10.50 -1.38
C ALA A 351 -5.11 -11.28 -2.66
N ALA A 352 -4.27 -11.19 -3.69
CA ALA A 352 -4.44 -11.89 -4.97
C ALA A 352 -3.79 -13.27 -4.94
#